data_AF-A0A1Y1FIY4-F1
#
_entry.id   AF-A0A1Y1FIY4-F1
#
_cell.length_a   1.000
_cell.length_b   1.000
_cell.length_c   1.000
_cell.angle_alpha   90.00
_cell.angle_beta   90.00
_cell.angle_gamma   90.00
#
_symmetry.space_group_name_H-M   'P 1'
#
loop_
_entity.id
_entity.type
_entity.pdbx_description
1 polymer ?
#
loop_
_entity_poly.entity_id
_entity_poly.type
_entity_poly.pdbx_seq_one_letter_code
_entity_poly.pdbx_strand_id
1 'polypeptide(L)'
;SGCHVELLFLRYISDWDLDPGRCYRVTWFTSWSPCYDCARHVADFLRGYPNLSLRIFAARLYFCEDRKAEPEGLRRLHRAGVQIAIMTFKDYFYCWNTFVENREKTFKAWEGLHENSVRLSRQLRRILLPLYEVDDLRDAFRTLGL
;
A
#
# COMPACT_ATOMS: atom_id res chain seq x y z
N SER A 1 -2.12 -20.62 -14.17
CA SER A 1 -2.07 -19.81 -12.94
C SER A 1 -1.75 -18.38 -13.31
N GLY A 2 -2.62 -17.42 -12.97
CA GLY A 2 -2.45 -16.01 -13.38
C GLY A 2 -1.28 -15.32 -12.66
N CYS A 3 -0.62 -14.39 -13.35
CA CYS A 3 0.42 -13.54 -12.76
C CYS A 3 -0.24 -12.31 -12.12
N HIS A 4 0.09 -12.01 -10.87
CA HIS A 4 -0.35 -10.79 -10.20
C HIS A 4 0.35 -9.55 -10.80
N VAL A 5 -0.34 -8.41 -10.78
CA VAL A 5 0.13 -7.18 -11.45
C VAL A 5 1.43 -6.64 -10.87
N GLU A 6 1.66 -6.85 -9.57
CA GLU A 6 2.87 -6.45 -8.87
C GLU A 6 4.10 -7.16 -9.45
N LEU A 7 4.00 -8.47 -9.69
CA LEU A 7 5.08 -9.25 -10.27
C LEU A 7 5.32 -8.91 -11.75
N LEU A 8 4.25 -8.59 -12.49
CA LEU A 8 4.38 -8.07 -13.85
C LEU A 8 5.12 -6.74 -13.87
N PHE A 9 4.78 -5.82 -12.97
CA PHE A 9 5.47 -4.54 -12.85
C PHE A 9 6.96 -4.73 -12.53
N LEU A 10 7.30 -5.61 -11.58
CA LEU A 10 8.71 -5.88 -11.22
C LEU A 10 9.52 -6.36 -12.42
N ARG A 11 8.94 -7.18 -13.30
CA ARG A 11 9.59 -7.61 -14.55
C ARG A 11 9.82 -6.42 -15.47
N TYR A 12 8.79 -5.63 -15.72
CA TYR A 12 8.91 -4.46 -16.60
C TYR A 12 9.96 -3.46 -16.13
N ILE A 13 9.97 -3.11 -14.84
CA ILE A 13 10.91 -2.13 -14.31
C ILE A 13 12.35 -2.67 -14.22
N SER A 14 12.53 -3.99 -14.14
CA SER A 14 13.87 -4.60 -14.20
C SER A 14 14.53 -4.39 -15.56
N ASP A 15 13.71 -4.25 -16.61
CA ASP A 15 14.18 -3.99 -17.98
C ASP A 15 14.35 -2.49 -18.25
N TRP A 16 14.04 -1.61 -17.27
CA TRP A 16 14.24 -0.17 -17.43
C TRP A 16 15.71 0.19 -17.22
N ASP A 17 16.26 1.02 -18.11
CA ASP A 17 17.60 1.60 -17.97
C ASP A 17 17.58 2.73 -16.93
N LEU A 18 17.50 2.35 -15.65
CA LEU A 18 17.51 3.27 -14.52
C LEU A 18 18.93 3.76 -14.23
N ASP A 19 19.15 5.05 -14.39
CA ASP A 19 20.42 5.72 -14.07
C ASP A 19 20.77 5.54 -12.58
N PRO A 20 21.87 4.84 -12.24
CA PRO A 20 22.27 4.61 -10.85
C PRO A 20 22.54 5.90 -10.06
N GLY A 21 22.85 7.01 -10.76
CA GLY A 21 23.09 8.32 -10.16
C GLY A 21 21.82 9.07 -9.77
N ARG A 22 20.63 8.58 -10.14
CA ARG A 22 19.34 9.24 -9.89
C ARG A 22 18.48 8.47 -8.91
N CYS A 23 17.70 9.21 -8.12
CA CYS A 23 16.68 8.66 -7.26
C CYS A 23 15.32 8.64 -7.98
N TYR A 24 14.66 7.50 -7.97
CA TYR A 24 13.36 7.30 -8.60
C TYR A 24 12.26 7.16 -7.54
N ARG A 25 11.07 7.63 -7.85
CA ARG A 25 9.88 7.43 -7.02
C ARG A 25 8.74 6.90 -7.86
N VAL A 26 8.39 5.66 -7.59
CA VAL A 26 7.25 4.98 -8.20
C VAL A 26 6.04 5.13 -7.29
N THR A 27 4.88 5.42 -7.89
CA THR A 27 3.60 5.47 -7.16
C THR A 27 2.63 4.51 -7.81
N TRP A 28 2.12 3.56 -7.03
CA TRP A 28 1.07 2.63 -7.43
C TRP A 28 -0.27 3.07 -6.88
N PHE A 29 -1.29 3.02 -7.74
CA PHE A 29 -2.69 3.08 -7.35
C PHE A 29 -3.32 1.72 -7.64
N THR A 30 -3.64 0.95 -6.60
CA THR A 30 -4.08 -0.44 -6.76
C THR A 30 -5.50 -0.64 -6.24
N SER A 31 -6.26 -1.50 -6.90
CA SER A 31 -7.64 -1.82 -6.49
C SER A 31 -7.72 -2.64 -5.19
N TRP A 32 -6.63 -3.30 -4.83
CA TRP A 32 -6.40 -4.07 -3.61
C TRP A 32 -4.95 -3.90 -3.15
N SER A 33 -4.69 -4.04 -1.85
CA SER A 33 -3.33 -4.15 -1.33
C SER A 33 -2.67 -5.43 -1.86
N PRO A 34 -1.32 -5.45 -1.99
CA PRO A 34 -0.62 -6.64 -2.41
C PRO A 34 -0.83 -7.80 -1.45
N CYS A 35 -1.02 -9.01 -1.97
CA CYS A 35 -1.03 -10.22 -1.14
C CYS A 35 0.35 -10.46 -0.50
N TYR A 36 0.43 -11.36 0.50
CA TYR A 36 1.67 -11.67 1.20
C TYR A 36 2.84 -12.00 0.26
N ASP A 37 2.64 -12.89 -0.72
CA ASP A 37 3.71 -13.27 -1.64
C ASP A 37 4.15 -12.10 -2.53
N CYS A 38 3.22 -11.29 -3.03
CA CYS A 38 3.57 -10.10 -3.83
C CYS A 38 4.33 -9.08 -2.98
N ALA A 39 3.87 -8.80 -1.77
CA ALA A 39 4.52 -7.92 -0.82
C ALA A 39 5.96 -8.38 -0.49
N ARG A 40 6.18 -9.69 -0.34
CA ARG A 40 7.51 -10.27 -0.16
C ARG A 40 8.43 -9.99 -1.35
N HIS A 41 7.99 -10.31 -2.57
CA HIS A 41 8.79 -10.10 -3.77
C HIS A 41 9.12 -8.63 -4.01
N VAL A 42 8.15 -7.73 -3.77
CA VAL A 42 8.37 -6.28 -3.89
C VAL A 42 9.40 -5.79 -2.86
N ALA A 43 9.28 -6.21 -1.61
CA ALA A 43 10.25 -5.85 -0.58
C ALA A 43 11.66 -6.37 -0.89
N ASP A 44 11.77 -7.58 -1.43
CA ASP A 44 13.06 -8.18 -1.80
C ASP A 44 13.65 -7.46 -3.02
N PHE A 45 12.83 -7.11 -4.01
CA PHE A 45 13.24 -6.31 -5.17
C PHE A 45 13.83 -4.97 -4.74
N LEU A 46 13.13 -4.21 -3.87
CA LEU A 46 13.58 -2.88 -3.45
C LEU A 46 14.94 -2.88 -2.74
N ARG A 47 15.34 -3.99 -2.10
CA ARG A 47 16.70 -4.09 -1.52
C ARG A 47 17.81 -4.07 -2.58
N GLY A 48 17.52 -4.53 -3.80
CA GLY A 48 18.44 -4.48 -4.93
C GLY A 48 18.50 -3.12 -5.64
N TYR A 49 17.55 -2.22 -5.35
CA TYR A 49 17.41 -0.91 -6.01
C TYR A 49 17.30 0.20 -4.97
N PRO A 50 18.39 0.53 -4.25
CA PRO A 50 18.36 1.48 -3.14
C PRO A 50 17.98 2.92 -3.55
N ASN A 51 18.15 3.26 -4.83
CA ASN A 51 17.75 4.53 -5.41
C ASN A 51 16.25 4.58 -5.79
N LEU A 52 15.51 3.48 -5.65
CA LEU A 52 14.09 3.40 -5.98
C LEU A 52 13.23 3.42 -4.72
N SER A 53 12.35 4.42 -4.63
CA SER A 53 11.32 4.54 -3.58
C SER A 53 9.95 4.19 -4.12
N LEU A 54 9.14 3.49 -3.32
CA LEU A 54 7.80 3.07 -3.71
C LEU A 54 6.73 3.65 -2.77
N ARG A 55 5.65 4.15 -3.37
CA ARG A 55 4.41 4.52 -2.70
C ARG A 55 3.27 3.66 -3.23
N ILE A 56 2.43 3.15 -2.34
CA ILE A 56 1.26 2.35 -2.69
C ILE A 56 0.03 3.00 -2.08
N PHE A 57 -0.91 3.39 -2.94
CA PHE A 57 -2.25 3.82 -2.56
C PHE A 57 -3.22 2.71 -2.94
N ALA A 58 -3.70 1.97 -1.95
CA ALA A 58 -4.63 0.86 -2.15
C ALA A 58 -6.08 1.31 -1.91
N ALA A 59 -6.97 0.97 -2.85
CA ALA A 59 -8.41 1.21 -2.70
C ALA A 59 -9.03 0.34 -1.59
N ARG A 60 -8.54 -0.89 -1.43
CA ARG A 60 -9.04 -1.88 -0.47
C ARG A 60 -7.88 -2.67 0.10
N LEU A 61 -8.06 -3.22 1.30
CA LEU A 61 -7.12 -4.15 1.93
C LEU A 61 -7.54 -5.58 1.59
N TYR A 62 -6.62 -6.37 1.06
CA TYR A 62 -6.86 -7.75 0.66
C TYR A 62 -6.74 -8.69 1.86
N PHE A 63 -7.73 -9.53 2.16
CA PHE A 63 -7.65 -10.48 3.27
C PHE A 63 -7.82 -11.90 2.73
N CYS A 64 -6.72 -12.60 2.46
CA CYS A 64 -6.78 -14.01 2.06
C CYS A 64 -7.20 -14.84 3.28
N GLU A 65 -8.33 -15.54 3.16
CA GLU A 65 -9.10 -16.13 4.26
C GLU A 65 -8.33 -17.16 5.11
N ASP A 66 -7.25 -17.76 4.60
CA ASP A 66 -6.60 -18.91 5.24
C ASP A 66 -5.28 -18.63 5.95
N ARG A 67 -4.70 -17.42 5.85
CA ARG A 67 -3.38 -17.16 6.45
C ARG A 67 -3.34 -15.77 7.07
N LYS A 68 -3.09 -15.70 8.38
CA LYS A 68 -2.68 -14.50 9.15
C LYS A 68 -1.42 -13.79 8.60
N ALA A 69 -0.94 -14.18 7.42
CA ALA A 69 0.29 -13.72 6.77
C ALA A 69 0.12 -12.39 6.00
N GLU A 70 -1.08 -12.00 5.55
CA GLU A 70 -1.23 -10.74 4.79
C GLU A 70 -0.87 -9.48 5.60
N PRO A 71 -1.26 -9.34 6.89
CA PRO A 71 -0.75 -8.27 7.74
C PRO A 71 0.78 -8.23 7.80
N GLU A 72 1.44 -9.40 7.75
CA GLU A 72 2.89 -9.48 7.75
C GLU A 72 3.50 -9.07 6.40
N GLY A 73 2.80 -9.28 5.29
CA GLY A 73 3.18 -8.76 3.97
C GLY A 73 3.24 -7.23 3.96
N LEU A 74 2.18 -6.57 4.43
CA LEU A 74 2.13 -5.11 4.51
C LEU A 74 3.16 -4.56 5.50
N ARG A 75 3.36 -5.22 6.65
CA ARG A 75 4.43 -4.87 7.59
C ARG A 75 5.81 -5.00 6.96
N ARG A 76 6.06 -6.05 6.18
CA ARG A 76 7.34 -6.26 5.49
C ARG A 76 7.61 -5.14 4.49
N LEU A 77 6.61 -4.74 3.70
CA LEU A 77 6.73 -3.59 2.79
C LEU A 77 7.03 -2.30 3.57
N HIS A 78 6.30 -2.05 4.66
CA HIS A 78 6.53 -0.87 5.50
C HIS A 78 7.96 -0.84 6.09
N ARG A 79 8.46 -1.98 6.60
CA ARG A 79 9.85 -2.11 7.08
C ARG A 79 10.89 -1.94 5.97
N ALA A 80 10.53 -2.25 4.71
CA ALA A 80 11.36 -1.99 3.55
C ALA A 80 11.31 -0.52 3.07
N GLY A 81 10.64 0.37 3.81
CA GLY A 81 10.56 1.80 3.48
C GLY A 81 9.44 2.16 2.49
N VAL A 82 8.56 1.22 2.14
CA VAL A 82 7.42 1.50 1.26
C VAL A 82 6.36 2.30 2.01
N GLN A 83 5.93 3.42 1.42
CA GLN A 83 4.82 4.21 1.96
C GLN A 83 3.51 3.59 1.50
N ILE A 84 2.70 3.09 2.43
CA ILE A 84 1.41 2.46 2.13
C ILE A 84 0.30 3.33 2.71
N ALA A 85 -0.68 3.68 1.88
CA ALA A 85 -1.85 4.46 2.25
C ALA A 85 -3.11 3.91 1.60
N ILE A 86 -4.27 4.28 2.15
CA ILE A 86 -5.56 4.01 1.54
C ILE A 86 -5.93 5.16 0.63
N MET A 87 -6.48 4.85 -0.56
CA MET A 87 -6.97 5.86 -1.48
C MET A 87 -8.09 6.71 -0.85
N THR A 88 -7.90 8.02 -0.94
CA THR A 88 -8.89 9.04 -0.58
C THR A 88 -9.63 9.53 -1.82
N PHE A 89 -10.59 10.43 -1.65
CA PHE A 89 -11.23 11.13 -2.77
C PHE A 89 -10.23 11.71 -3.76
N LYS A 90 -9.14 12.32 -3.27
CA LYS A 90 -8.12 12.96 -4.12
C LYS A 90 -7.39 11.94 -4.99
N ASP A 91 -7.13 10.76 -4.45
CA ASP A 91 -6.42 9.69 -5.17
C ASP A 91 -7.32 9.09 -6.25
N TYR A 92 -8.61 8.87 -5.97
CA TYR A 92 -9.57 8.44 -6.99
C TYR A 92 -9.78 9.49 -8.06
N PHE A 93 -9.89 10.76 -7.68
CA PHE A 93 -9.98 11.88 -8.61
C PHE A 93 -8.74 11.95 -9.52
N TYR A 94 -7.55 11.78 -8.96
CA TYR A 94 -6.31 11.73 -9.74
C TYR A 94 -6.29 10.54 -10.71
N CYS A 95 -6.65 9.34 -10.24
CA CYS A 95 -6.70 8.15 -11.08
C CYS A 95 -7.69 8.29 -12.23
N TRP A 96 -8.87 8.85 -11.96
CA TRP A 96 -9.90 9.09 -12.97
C TRP A 96 -9.42 10.03 -14.09
N ASN A 97 -8.68 11.08 -13.73
CA ASN A 97 -8.19 12.04 -14.71
C ASN A 97 -6.91 11.59 -15.44
N THR A 98 -6.21 10.59 -14.92
CA THR A 98 -4.90 10.16 -15.45
C THR A 98 -4.96 8.83 -16.19
N PHE A 99 -5.73 7.85 -15.68
CA PHE A 99 -5.69 6.46 -16.14
C PHE A 99 -7.02 5.96 -16.72
N VAL A 100 -8.08 6.78 -16.68
CA VAL A 100 -9.40 6.40 -17.20
C VAL A 100 -9.74 7.26 -18.42
N GLU A 101 -10.21 6.61 -19.49
CA GLU A 101 -10.83 7.29 -20.63
C GLU A 101 -12.17 7.90 -20.19
N ASN A 102 -12.12 9.14 -19.71
CA ASN A 102 -13.25 9.80 -19.06
C ASN A 102 -14.10 10.65 -20.00
N ARG A 103 -13.66 10.90 -21.26
CA ARG A 103 -14.37 11.72 -22.25
C ARG A 103 -14.87 13.05 -21.68
N GLU A 104 -14.00 13.77 -20.98
CA GLU A 104 -14.26 15.06 -20.33
C GLU A 104 -15.30 15.02 -19.19
N LYS A 105 -15.72 13.83 -18.75
CA LYS A 105 -16.60 13.69 -17.59
C LYS A 105 -15.80 13.85 -16.30
N THR A 106 -16.40 14.56 -15.35
CA THR A 106 -15.83 14.71 -14.01
C THR A 106 -16.03 13.44 -13.19
N PHE A 107 -15.05 13.14 -12.32
CA PHE A 107 -15.16 12.06 -11.35
C PHE A 107 -16.35 12.31 -10.41
N LYS A 108 -17.19 11.30 -10.23
CA LYS A 108 -18.29 11.30 -9.25
C LYS A 108 -17.97 10.30 -8.14
N ALA A 109 -17.79 10.81 -6.93
CA ALA A 109 -17.65 9.94 -5.76
C ALA A 109 -18.96 9.19 -5.49
N TRP A 110 -18.83 7.92 -5.11
CA TRP A 110 -19.95 7.13 -4.61
C TRP A 110 -20.20 7.43 -3.13
N GLU A 111 -21.42 7.12 -2.68
CA GLU A 111 -21.81 7.24 -1.27
C GLU A 111 -20.90 6.39 -0.38
N GLY A 112 -20.45 6.97 0.74
CA GLY A 112 -19.59 6.25 1.69
C GLY A 112 -18.09 6.22 1.33
N LEU A 113 -17.65 6.86 0.23
CA LEU A 113 -16.23 6.85 -0.18
C LEU A 113 -15.33 7.37 0.96
N HIS A 114 -15.67 8.52 1.55
CA HIS A 114 -14.87 9.13 2.60
C HIS A 114 -14.83 8.25 3.85
N GLU A 115 -15.99 7.82 4.33
CA GLU A 115 -16.16 6.98 5.51
C GLU A 115 -15.39 5.67 5.36
N ASN A 116 -15.46 5.04 4.18
CA ASN A 116 -14.72 3.82 3.88
C ASN A 116 -13.20 4.08 3.86
N SER A 117 -12.74 5.18 3.27
CA SER A 117 -11.32 5.55 3.26
C SER A 117 -10.78 5.75 4.68
N VAL A 118 -11.55 6.41 5.57
CA VAL A 118 -11.19 6.61 6.98
C VAL A 118 -11.15 5.28 7.73
N ARG A 119 -12.17 4.43 7.55
CA ARG A 119 -12.25 3.10 8.18
C ARG A 119 -11.06 2.22 7.79
N LEU A 120 -10.78 2.10 6.49
CA LEU A 120 -9.66 1.32 5.97
C LEU A 120 -8.31 1.93 6.39
N SER A 121 -8.18 3.26 6.45
CA SER A 121 -6.94 3.91 6.91
C SER A 121 -6.64 3.57 8.37
N ARG A 122 -7.66 3.57 9.23
CA ARG A 122 -7.52 3.14 10.63
C ARG A 122 -7.14 1.66 10.72
N GLN A 123 -7.72 0.81 9.88
CA GLN A 123 -7.38 -0.61 9.82
C GLN A 123 -5.93 -0.83 9.36
N LEU A 124 -5.50 -0.16 8.30
CA LEU A 124 -4.12 -0.20 7.82
C LEU A 124 -3.16 0.28 8.91
N ARG A 125 -3.47 1.37 9.61
CA ARG A 125 -2.65 1.85 10.73
C ARG A 125 -2.48 0.76 11.80
N ARG A 126 -3.54 0.06 12.19
CA ARG A 126 -3.45 -1.06 13.15
C ARG A 126 -2.61 -2.23 12.63
N ILE A 127 -2.64 -2.49 11.33
CA ILE A 127 -1.81 -3.52 10.70
C ILE A 127 -0.34 -3.10 10.76
N LEU A 128 -0.02 -1.86 10.42
CA LEU A 128 1.36 -1.36 10.35
C LEU A 128 1.97 -1.04 11.72
N LEU A 129 1.15 -0.77 12.74
CA LEU A 129 1.62 -0.53 14.10
C LEU A 129 2.33 -1.78 14.65
N PRO A 130 3.53 -1.62 15.21
CA PRO A 130 4.20 -2.68 15.95
C PRO A 130 3.37 -3.09 17.17
N LEU A 131 3.27 -4.39 17.46
CA LEU A 131 2.51 -4.89 18.60
C LEU A 131 3.01 -4.33 19.94
N TYR A 132 4.31 -4.01 20.05
CA TYR A 132 4.91 -3.44 21.27
C TYR A 132 4.38 -2.04 21.60
N GLU A 133 4.00 -1.21 20.62
CA GLU A 133 3.45 0.14 20.91
C GLU A 133 2.03 0.07 21.45
N VAL A 134 1.28 -0.98 21.09
CA VAL A 134 -0.09 -1.20 21.60
C VAL A 134 -0.04 -1.74 23.03
N ASP A 135 0.95 -2.58 23.32
CA ASP A 135 1.20 -3.10 24.68
C ASP A 135 1.74 -1.99 25.59
N ASP A 136 2.70 -1.17 25.14
CA ASP A 136 3.18 0.01 25.87
C ASP A 136 2.06 1.01 26.14
N LEU A 137 1.17 1.26 25.18
CA LEU A 137 0.01 2.13 25.40
C LEU A 137 -0.96 1.51 26.41
N ARG A 138 -1.26 0.20 26.32
CA ARG A 138 -2.10 -0.48 27.32
C ARG A 138 -1.50 -0.44 28.71
N ASP A 139 -0.19 -0.62 28.81
CA ASP A 139 0.51 -0.63 30.08
C ASP A 139 0.64 0.79 30.64
N ALA A 140 0.78 1.80 29.78
CA ALA A 140 0.66 3.20 30.15
C ALA A 140 -0.75 3.56 30.65
N PHE A 141 -1.82 3.12 29.97
CA PHE A 141 -3.21 3.32 30.42
C PHE A 141 -3.47 2.62 31.76
N ARG A 142 -2.99 1.38 31.94
CA ARG A 142 -3.05 0.67 33.23
C ARG A 142 -2.28 1.40 34.33
N THR A 143 -1.10 1.93 34.03
CA THR A 143 -0.28 2.71 34.99
C THR A 143 -0.96 4.01 35.37
N LEU A 144 -1.74 4.61 34.47
CA LEU A 144 -2.52 5.83 34.71
C LEU A 144 -3.89 5.58 35.33
N GLY A 145 -4.28 4.32 35.57
CA GLY A 145 -5.56 3.96 36.19
C GLY A 145 -6.80 4.28 35.33
N LEU A 146 -6.62 4.35 34.00
CA LEU A 146 -7.65 4.63 33.01
C LEU A 146 -8.19 3.36 32.35
#